data_AF-A0A8A4TLW2-F1
#
_entry.id   AF-A0A8A4TLW2-F1
#
_cell.length_a   1.000
_cell.length_b   1.000
_cell.length_c   1.000
_cell.angle_alpha   90.00
_cell.angle_beta   90.00
_cell.angle_gamma   90.00
#
_symmetry.space_group_name_H-M   'P 1'
#
loop_
_entity.id
_entity.type
_entity.pdbx_description
1 polymer ?
#
loop_
_entity_poly.entity_id
_entity_poly.type
_entity_poly.pdbx_seq_one_letter_code
_entity_poly.pdbx_strand_id
1 'polypeptide(L)'
;MLLSLSQQSQESLHQQLSRQIRRLILAGDLPPGFGLDSIRALAKTHRVSAITVRRAYDDLEHEGLIYSRPGKGYYVAEVPAHRKSDLIFQRLSHLLPPILGQALEEGLTEDELLAFIKNQIKTLGGA
;
A
#
# COMPACT_ATOMS: atom_id res chain seq x y z
N MET A 1 16.37 1.02 -1.38
CA MET A 1 15.38 2.11 -1.22
C MET A 1 15.28 2.58 0.24
N LEU A 2 14.97 3.86 0.48
CA LEU A 2 14.73 4.42 1.83
C LEU A 2 13.23 4.59 2.07
N LEU A 3 12.78 4.19 3.26
CA LEU A 3 11.39 4.14 3.70
C LEU A 3 11.33 4.71 5.12
N SER A 4 10.25 5.40 5.47
CA SER A 4 10.07 6.00 6.79
C SER A 4 9.29 5.05 7.69
N LEU A 5 9.94 4.43 8.67
CA LEU A 5 9.31 3.46 9.59
C LEU A 5 9.26 4.00 11.02
N SER A 6 8.13 3.78 11.70
CA SER A 6 7.94 4.16 13.11
C SER A 6 7.43 2.98 13.91
N GLN A 7 8.10 2.66 15.03
CA GLN A 7 7.62 1.65 15.98
C GLN A 7 6.46 2.15 16.86
N GLN A 8 6.22 3.46 16.89
CA GLN A 8 5.16 4.09 17.69
C GLN A 8 3.84 4.23 16.92
N SER A 9 3.78 3.69 15.70
CA SER A 9 2.55 3.65 14.90
C SER A 9 1.62 2.53 15.36
N GLN A 10 0.31 2.71 15.13
CA GLN A 10 -0.67 1.63 15.25
C GLN A 10 -0.50 0.58 14.15
N GLU A 11 0.05 0.97 12.99
CA GLU A 11 0.37 0.08 11.89
C GLU A 11 1.66 -0.70 12.21
N SER A 12 1.65 -2.01 12.08
CA SER A 12 2.86 -2.82 12.31
C SER A 12 3.94 -2.54 11.25
N LEU A 13 5.21 -2.80 11.56
CA LEU A 13 6.32 -2.49 10.65
C LEU A 13 6.23 -3.17 9.28
N HIS A 14 5.68 -4.39 9.20
CA HIS A 14 5.51 -5.07 7.90
C HIS A 14 4.40 -4.41 7.07
N GLN A 15 3.31 -3.98 7.69
CA GLN A 15 2.25 -3.22 7.04
C GLN A 15 2.78 -1.87 6.54
N GLN A 16 3.57 -1.16 7.34
CA GLN A 16 4.22 0.10 6.93
C GLN A 16 5.15 -0.08 5.72
N LEU A 17 5.96 -1.15 5.70
CA LEU A 17 6.81 -1.50 4.56
C LEU A 17 5.96 -1.78 3.32
N SER A 18 5.00 -2.69 3.44
CA SER A 18 4.09 -3.06 2.35
C SER A 18 3.36 -1.84 1.78
N ARG A 19 2.84 -0.96 2.65
CA ARG A 19 2.19 0.30 2.28
C ARG A 19 3.07 1.22 1.46
N GLN A 20 4.31 1.46 1.89
CA GLN A 20 5.18 2.39 1.18
C GLN A 20 5.70 1.81 -0.13
N ILE A 21 6.08 0.53 -0.17
CA ILE A 21 6.55 -0.12 -1.40
C ILE A 21 5.42 -0.17 -2.43
N ARG A 22 4.20 -0.55 -2.01
CA ARG A 22 3.00 -0.49 -2.84
C ARG A 22 2.81 0.90 -3.44
N ARG A 23 2.95 1.96 -2.64
CA ARG A 23 2.80 3.33 -3.12
C ARG A 23 3.77 3.63 -4.27
N LEU A 24 5.03 3.25 -4.12
CA LEU A 24 6.06 3.45 -5.15
C LEU A 24 5.76 2.65 -6.44
N ILE A 25 5.30 1.41 -6.32
CA ILE A 25 4.89 0.58 -7.48
C ILE A 25 3.67 1.19 -8.19
N LEU A 26 2.67 1.61 -7.43
CA LEU A 26 1.44 2.18 -7.97
C LEU A 26 1.66 3.58 -8.57
N ALA A 27 2.57 4.37 -8.01
CA ALA A 27 3.00 5.65 -8.57
C ALA A 27 3.86 5.49 -9.84
N GLY A 28 4.49 4.32 -10.03
CA GLY A 28 5.39 4.04 -11.16
C GLY A 28 6.87 4.35 -10.87
N ASP A 29 7.19 4.82 -9.66
CA ASP A 29 8.57 5.05 -9.20
C ASP A 29 9.40 3.76 -9.19
N LEU A 30 8.74 2.62 -8.98
CA LEU A 30 9.32 1.30 -9.18
C LEU A 30 8.69 0.65 -10.43
N PRO A 31 9.36 0.70 -11.60
CA PRO A 31 8.79 0.20 -12.84
C PRO A 31 8.70 -1.35 -12.84
N PRO A 32 7.84 -1.94 -13.69
CA PRO A 32 7.80 -3.37 -13.90
C PRO A 32 9.18 -3.96 -14.20
N GLY A 33 9.48 -5.11 -13.59
CA GLY A 33 10.79 -5.76 -13.70
C GLY A 33 11.90 -5.15 -12.84
N PHE A 34 11.65 -4.05 -12.11
CA PHE A 34 12.60 -3.49 -11.16
C PHE A 34 12.92 -4.51 -10.06
N GLY A 35 14.21 -4.75 -9.80
CA GLY A 35 14.67 -5.64 -8.74
C GLY A 35 14.63 -4.97 -7.38
N LEU A 36 13.86 -5.53 -6.46
CA LEU A 36 13.78 -5.04 -5.08
C LEU A 36 15.00 -5.45 -4.27
N ASP A 37 15.26 -4.69 -3.20
CA ASP A 37 16.26 -5.06 -2.21
C ASP A 37 15.97 -6.47 -1.68
N SER A 38 17.01 -7.29 -1.49
CA SER A 38 16.83 -8.58 -0.84
C SER A 38 16.26 -8.41 0.57
N ILE A 39 15.54 -9.42 1.08
CA ILE A 39 15.01 -9.41 2.46
C ILE A 39 16.08 -8.99 3.48
N ARG A 40 17.30 -9.52 3.35
CA ARG A 40 18.41 -9.23 4.24
C ARG A 40 18.93 -7.79 4.08
N ALA A 41 19.05 -7.32 2.84
CA ALA A 41 19.50 -5.97 2.55
C ALA A 41 18.51 -4.93 3.09
N LEU A 42 17.21 -5.10 2.79
CA LEU A 42 16.18 -4.18 3.25
C LEU A 42 16.05 -4.19 4.78
N ALA A 43 16.11 -5.37 5.40
CA ALA A 43 16.11 -5.51 6.86
C ALA A 43 17.27 -4.75 7.51
N LYS A 44 18.48 -4.86 6.93
CA LYS A 44 19.67 -4.16 7.42
C LYS A 44 19.53 -2.64 7.27
N THR A 45 19.08 -2.17 6.10
CA THR A 45 18.89 -0.73 5.82
C THR A 45 17.93 -0.08 6.80
N HIS A 46 16.82 -0.77 7.11
CA HIS A 46 15.74 -0.24 7.94
C HIS A 46 15.80 -0.68 9.41
N ARG A 47 16.83 -1.44 9.79
CA ARG A 47 17.02 -1.99 11.14
C ARG A 47 15.79 -2.75 11.66
N VAL A 48 15.15 -3.53 10.80
CA VAL A 48 13.99 -4.38 11.13
C VAL A 48 14.35 -5.85 10.99
N SER A 49 13.50 -6.75 11.50
CA SER A 49 13.74 -8.19 11.37
C SER A 49 13.55 -8.65 9.91
N ALA A 50 14.29 -9.69 9.50
CA ALA A 50 14.10 -10.32 8.19
C ALA A 50 12.69 -10.90 8.01
N ILE A 51 12.04 -11.34 9.10
CA ILE A 51 10.66 -11.85 9.09
C ILE A 51 9.69 -10.72 8.76
N THR A 52 9.92 -9.51 9.31
CA THR A 52 9.10 -8.32 9.02
C THR A 52 9.13 -7.97 7.54
N VAL A 53 10.32 -7.98 6.92
CA VAL A 53 10.45 -7.72 5.48
C VAL A 53 9.82 -8.84 4.66
N ARG A 54 10.04 -10.11 5.05
CA ARG A 54 9.42 -11.25 4.37
C ARG A 54 7.91 -11.12 4.33
N ARG A 55 7.25 -10.88 5.47
CA ARG A 55 5.80 -10.67 5.51
C ARG A 55 5.34 -9.53 4.59
N ALA A 56 6.06 -8.41 4.60
CA ALA A 56 5.74 -7.29 3.71
C ALA A 56 5.83 -7.68 2.23
N TYR A 57 6.81 -8.50 1.84
CA TYR A 57 6.95 -8.99 0.47
C TYR A 57 5.89 -10.04 0.13
N ASP A 58 5.59 -10.95 1.06
CA ASP A 58 4.53 -11.95 0.89
C ASP A 58 3.17 -11.27 0.65
N ASP A 59 2.85 -10.19 1.40
CA ASP A 59 1.63 -9.40 1.19
C ASP A 59 1.59 -8.78 -0.22
N LEU A 60 2.71 -8.21 -0.68
CA LEU A 60 2.80 -7.59 -2.01
C LEU A 60 2.74 -8.62 -3.14
N GLU A 61 3.30 -9.82 -2.92
CA GLU A 61 3.24 -10.93 -3.87
C GLU A 61 1.82 -11.49 -3.95
N HIS A 62 1.12 -11.58 -2.81
CA HIS A 62 -0.29 -11.97 -2.76
C HIS A 62 -1.20 -10.97 -3.50
N GLU A 63 -0.89 -9.68 -3.44
CA GLU A 63 -1.56 -8.63 -4.21
C GLU A 63 -1.17 -8.62 -5.71
N GLY A 64 -0.21 -9.45 -6.13
CA GLY A 64 0.28 -9.49 -7.50
C GLY A 64 1.08 -8.26 -7.92
N LEU A 65 1.60 -7.49 -6.97
CA LEU A 65 2.41 -6.29 -7.22
C LEU A 65 3.90 -6.61 -7.40
N ILE A 66 4.35 -7.73 -6.84
CA ILE A 66 5.71 -8.24 -6.98
C ILE A 66 5.66 -9.73 -7.29
N TYR A 67 6.77 -10.28 -7.75
CA TYR A 67 6.97 -11.71 -7.89
C TYR A 67 8.38 -12.10 -7.48
N SER A 68 8.52 -13.30 -6.92
CA SER A 68 9.82 -13.89 -6.61
C SER A 68 10.40 -14.67 -7.81
N ARG A 69 11.71 -14.57 -7.98
CA ARG A 69 12.48 -15.47 -8.85
C ARG A 69 13.43 -16.29 -7.98
N PRO A 70 13.31 -17.63 -7.95
CA PRO A 70 14.18 -18.49 -7.15
C PRO A 70 15.66 -18.17 -7.38
N GLY A 71 16.39 -17.92 -6.30
CA GLY A 71 17.82 -17.57 -6.32
C GLY A 71 18.17 -16.17 -6.88
N LYS A 72 17.20 -15.41 -7.39
CA LYS A 72 17.44 -14.08 -8.01
C LYS A 72 16.83 -12.92 -7.24
N GLY A 73 15.84 -13.16 -6.38
CA GLY A 73 15.24 -12.14 -5.51
C GLY A 73 13.81 -11.81 -5.90
N TYR A 74 13.38 -10.58 -5.60
CA TYR A 74 12.02 -10.09 -5.80
C TYR A 74 12.01 -8.98 -6.84
N TYR A 75 10.98 -8.96 -7.67
CA TYR A 75 10.85 -8.03 -8.78
C TYR A 75 9.45 -7.46 -8.84
N VAL A 76 9.31 -6.22 -9.28
CA VAL A 76 7.99 -5.59 -9.48
C VAL A 76 7.27 -6.27 -10.64
N ALA A 77 6.02 -6.66 -10.41
CA ALA A 77 5.17 -7.27 -11.42
C ALA A 77 4.71 -6.24 -12.46
N GLU A 78 4.43 -6.71 -13.66
CA GLU A 78 3.72 -5.91 -14.64
C GLU A 78 2.24 -5.85 -14.24
N VAL A 79 1.82 -4.69 -13.71
CA VAL A 79 0.42 -4.45 -13.34
C VAL A 79 -0.23 -3.72 -14.52
N PRO A 80 -1.13 -4.38 -15.28
CA PRO A 80 -1.84 -3.72 -16.36
C PRO A 80 -2.57 -2.46 -15.85
N ALA A 81 -2.60 -1.39 -16.64
CA ALA A 81 -3.19 -0.13 -16.22
C ALA A 81 -4.65 -0.27 -15.71
N HIS A 82 -5.43 -1.17 -16.31
CA HIS A 82 -6.80 -1.49 -15.87
C HIS A 82 -6.83 -2.15 -14.49
N ARG A 83 -5.87 -3.05 -14.17
CA ARG A 83 -5.78 -3.72 -12.87
C ARG A 83 -5.35 -2.79 -11.73
N LYS A 84 -4.61 -1.71 -12.00
CA LYS A 84 -4.26 -0.74 -10.93
C LYS A 84 -5.51 -0.14 -10.30
N SER A 85 -6.48 0.27 -11.12
CA SER A 85 -7.77 0.78 -10.65
C SER A 85 -8.54 -0.31 -9.90
N ASP A 86 -8.59 -1.53 -10.43
CA ASP A 86 -9.30 -2.65 -9.80
C ASP A 86 -8.76 -2.99 -8.40
N LEU A 87 -7.44 -3.04 -8.23
CA LEU A 87 -6.81 -3.30 -6.93
C LEU A 87 -7.09 -2.18 -5.92
N ILE A 88 -7.11 -0.93 -6.38
CA ILE A 88 -7.47 0.22 -5.54
C ILE A 88 -8.94 0.11 -5.13
N PHE A 89 -9.85 -0.17 -6.06
CA PHE A 89 -11.27 -0.32 -5.78
C PHE A 89 -11.55 -1.50 -4.85
N GLN A 90 -10.91 -2.65 -5.06
CA GLN A 90 -11.03 -3.81 -4.18
C GLN A 90 -10.60 -3.46 -2.76
N ARG A 91 -9.47 -2.76 -2.60
CA ARG A 91 -9.04 -2.29 -1.28
C ARG A 91 -10.03 -1.31 -0.65
N LEU A 92 -10.48 -0.31 -1.39
CA LEU A 92 -11.47 0.66 -0.90
C LEU A 92 -12.78 -0.02 -0.50
N SER A 93 -13.22 -1.05 -1.23
CA SER A 93 -14.42 -1.82 -0.89
C SER A 93 -14.32 -2.56 0.45
N HIS A 94 -13.12 -2.84 0.95
CA HIS A 94 -12.92 -3.43 2.28
C HIS A 94 -12.74 -2.37 3.38
N LEU A 95 -12.11 -1.23 3.06
CA LEU A 95 -11.78 -0.20 4.05
C LEU A 95 -12.93 0.77 4.32
N LEU A 96 -13.72 1.10 3.29
CA LEU A 96 -14.75 2.15 3.39
C LEU A 96 -16.03 1.72 4.12
N PRO A 97 -16.59 0.51 3.94
CA PRO A 97 -17.88 0.16 4.56
C PRO A 97 -17.99 0.42 6.06
N PRO A 98 -17.02 0.06 6.93
CA PRO A 98 -17.15 0.36 8.35
C PRO A 98 -17.16 1.86 8.66
N ILE A 99 -16.40 2.66 7.91
CA ILE A 99 -16.32 4.12 8.09
C ILE A 99 -17.63 4.78 7.62
N LEU A 100 -18.12 4.38 6.45
CA LEU A 100 -19.36 4.92 5.89
C LEU A 100 -20.57 4.50 6.74
N GLY A 101 -20.59 3.26 7.23
CA GLY A 101 -21.64 2.77 8.13
C GLY A 101 -21.75 3.62 9.39
N GLN A 102 -20.60 3.88 10.05
CA GLN A 102 -20.58 4.74 11.23
C GLN A 102 -21.07 6.16 10.93
N ALA A 103 -20.63 6.77 9.83
CA ALA A 103 -21.06 8.12 9.46
C ALA A 103 -22.58 8.21 9.23
N LEU A 104 -23.16 7.21 8.57
CA LEU A 104 -24.61 7.13 8.34
C LEU A 104 -25.38 6.91 9.66
N GLU A 105 -24.87 6.07 10.57
CA GLU A 105 -25.46 5.83 11.90
C GLU A 105 -25.44 7.09 12.77
N GLU A 106 -24.41 7.94 12.63
CA GLU A 106 -24.29 9.23 13.31
C GLU A 106 -25.17 10.32 12.68
N GLY A 107 -25.89 10.00 11.60
CA GLY A 107 -26.90 10.86 10.98
C GLY A 107 -26.41 11.69 9.80
N LEU A 108 -25.20 11.44 9.27
CA LEU A 108 -24.79 12.08 8.01
C LEU A 108 -25.65 11.54 6.86
N THR A 109 -26.16 12.45 6.05
CA THR A 109 -26.83 12.10 4.80
C THR A 109 -25.82 11.70 3.72
N GLU A 110 -26.28 10.97 2.70
CA GLU A 110 -25.46 10.64 1.53
C GLU A 110 -24.87 11.90 0.86
N ASP A 111 -25.68 12.95 0.73
CA ASP A 111 -25.25 14.21 0.12
C ASP A 111 -24.14 14.92 0.92
N GLU A 112 -24.25 14.95 2.25
CA GLU A 112 -23.23 15.51 3.13
C GLU A 112 -21.93 14.69 3.07
N LEU A 113 -22.04 13.36 3.03
CA LEU A 113 -20.90 12.46 2.93
C LEU A 113 -20.16 12.64 1.61
N LEU A 114 -20.89 12.73 0.50
CA LEU A 114 -20.34 12.99 -0.83
C LEU A 114 -19.69 14.38 -0.90
N ALA A 115 -20.32 15.40 -0.30
CA ALA A 115 -19.76 16.75 -0.21
C ALA A 115 -18.47 16.76 0.61
N PHE A 116 -18.43 16.05 1.74
CA PHE A 116 -17.25 15.91 2.59
C PHE A 116 -16.09 15.25 1.84
N ILE A 117 -16.32 14.12 1.17
CA ILE A 117 -15.29 13.42 0.39
C ILE A 117 -14.77 14.31 -0.74
N LYS A 118 -15.65 14.99 -1.49
CA LYS A 118 -15.25 15.95 -2.53
C LYS A 118 -14.36 17.06 -1.98
N ASN A 119 -14.68 17.61 -0.81
CA ASN A 119 -13.86 18.63 -0.18
C ASN A 119 -12.50 18.08 0.27
N GLN A 120 -12.45 16.89 0.88
CA GLN A 120 -11.20 16.26 1.28
C GLN A 120 -10.26 15.99 0.10
N ILE A 121 -10.79 15.55 -1.05
CA ILE A 121 -9.99 15.35 -2.27
C ILE A 121 -9.36 16.67 -2.74
N LYS A 122 -10.11 17.78 -2.72
CA LYS A 122 -9.59 19.10 -3.08
C LYS A 122 -8.45 19.54 -2.16
N THR A 123 -8.57 19.29 -0.85
CA THR A 123 -7.52 19.63 0.13
C THR A 123 -6.26 18.80 -0.07
N LEU A 124 -6.39 17.54 -0.48
CA LEU A 124 -5.26 16.63 -0.71
C LEU A 124 -4.56 16.85 -2.07
N GLY A 125 -5.28 17.33 -3.09
CA GLY A 125 -4.75 17.61 -4.43
C GLY A 125 -4.14 19.01 -4.61
N GLY A 126 -4.11 19.83 -3.55
CA GLY A 126 -3.63 21.21 -3.57
C GLY A 126 -2.18 21.44 -3.10
N ALA A 127 -1.32 20.40 -3.13
CA ALA A 127 0.10 20.50 -2.75
C ALA A 127 1.02 20.05 -3.88
#